data_AF-A0A447S0Z1-F1
#
_entry.id   AF-A0A447S0Z1-F1
#
_cell.length_a   1.000
_cell.length_b   1.000
_cell.length_c   1.000
_cell.angle_alpha   90.00
_cell.angle_beta   90.00
_cell.angle_gamma   90.00
#
_symmetry.space_group_name_H-M   'P 1'
#
loop_
_entity.id
_entity.type
_entity.pdbx_description
1 polymer ?
#
loop_
_entity_poly.entity_id
_entity_poly.type
_entity_poly.pdbx_seq_one_letter_code
_entity_poly.pdbx_strand_id
1 'polypeptide(L)'
;MNQMHTWQGTPYEWGGTEQSGVDCSGFVWRTLKDRFNLPMERITTRELLHMGVRVNKRDLRPGDLVFFRTRAGMHVGFYDTRS
;
A
#
# COMPACT_ATOMS: atom_id res chain seq x y z
N MET A 1 -14.18 4.61 -8.26
CA MET A 1 -14.37 4.04 -6.91
C MET A 1 -13.09 4.19 -6.11
N ASN A 2 -13.09 4.82 -4.94
CA ASN A 2 -11.90 4.99 -4.09
C ASN A 2 -11.43 3.63 -3.57
N GLN A 3 -10.16 3.24 -3.79
CA GLN A 3 -9.64 1.96 -3.26
C GLN A 3 -9.74 1.92 -1.74
N MET A 4 -9.46 3.05 -1.06
CA MET A 4 -9.56 3.10 0.41
C MET A 4 -10.96 2.70 0.92
N HIS A 5 -12.03 3.12 0.24
CA HIS A 5 -13.40 2.70 0.59
C HIS A 5 -13.66 1.22 0.29
N THR A 6 -13.12 0.69 -0.81
CA THR A 6 -13.31 -0.73 -1.18
C THR A 6 -12.64 -1.68 -0.17
N TRP A 7 -11.49 -1.30 0.36
CA TRP A 7 -10.70 -2.13 1.28
C TRP A 7 -10.98 -1.79 2.76
N GLN A 8 -11.89 -0.86 3.02
CA GLN A 8 -12.29 -0.48 4.37
C GLN A 8 -12.99 -1.67 5.05
N GLY A 9 -12.48 -2.07 6.22
CA GLY A 9 -13.04 -3.19 7.00
C GLY A 9 -12.51 -4.56 6.58
N THR A 10 -11.70 -4.68 5.53
CA THR A 10 -10.99 -5.93 5.22
C THR A 10 -10.03 -6.27 6.37
N PRO A 11 -10.08 -7.51 6.90
CA PRO A 11 -9.19 -7.91 7.97
C PRO A 11 -7.73 -7.99 7.49
N TYR A 12 -6.82 -7.78 8.42
CA TYR A 12 -5.40 -7.91 8.14
C TYR A 12 -4.99 -9.39 8.06
N GLU A 13 -4.38 -9.80 6.96
CA GLU A 13 -3.85 -11.15 6.77
C GLU A 13 -2.46 -11.09 6.14
N TRP A 14 -1.46 -11.71 6.79
CA TRP A 14 -0.09 -11.70 6.31
C TRP A 14 0.06 -12.43 4.98
N GLY A 15 0.56 -11.75 3.95
CA GLY A 15 0.61 -12.27 2.57
C GLY A 15 -0.70 -12.11 1.80
N GLY A 16 -1.80 -11.72 2.46
CA GLY A 16 -3.13 -11.61 1.88
C GLY A 16 -3.22 -10.57 0.76
N THR A 17 -4.09 -10.83 -0.22
CA THR A 17 -4.32 -9.97 -1.40
C THR A 17 -5.79 -9.91 -1.84
N GLU A 18 -6.71 -10.32 -0.95
CA GLU A 18 -8.14 -10.47 -1.24
C GLU A 18 -8.98 -9.70 -0.21
N GLN A 19 -10.26 -9.46 -0.52
CA GLN A 19 -11.16 -8.77 0.42
C GLN A 19 -11.47 -9.58 1.70
N SER A 20 -11.17 -10.87 1.70
CA SER A 20 -11.20 -11.75 2.87
C SER A 20 -9.99 -11.56 3.79
N GLY A 21 -8.90 -10.96 3.31
CA GLY A 21 -7.65 -10.81 4.04
C GLY A 21 -6.57 -10.13 3.20
N VAL A 22 -6.00 -9.04 3.72
CA VAL A 22 -4.96 -8.26 3.04
C VAL A 22 -3.87 -7.79 3.99
N ASP A 23 -2.60 -7.77 3.55
CA ASP A 23 -1.55 -7.05 4.28
C ASP A 23 -1.27 -5.66 3.67
N CYS A 24 -0.42 -4.89 4.35
CA CYS A 24 -0.05 -3.54 3.93
C CYS A 24 0.48 -3.46 2.49
N SER A 25 1.40 -4.35 2.13
CA SER A 25 1.96 -4.41 0.78
C SER A 25 0.99 -5.00 -0.24
N GLY A 26 0.10 -5.89 0.19
CA GLY A 26 -0.97 -6.47 -0.60
C GLY A 26 -1.98 -5.40 -1.02
N PHE A 27 -2.35 -4.51 -0.10
CA PHE A 27 -3.24 -3.39 -0.41
C PHE A 27 -2.64 -2.42 -1.43
N VAL A 28 -1.35 -2.07 -1.27
CA VAL A 28 -0.62 -1.24 -2.24
C VAL A 28 -0.55 -1.94 -3.60
N TRP A 29 -0.16 -3.21 -3.61
CA TRP A 29 -0.07 -4.02 -4.82
C TRP A 29 -1.40 -4.11 -5.57
N ARG A 30 -2.51 -4.37 -4.85
CA ARG A 30 -3.87 -4.40 -5.41
C ARG A 30 -4.27 -3.05 -5.97
N THR A 31 -3.98 -1.97 -5.24
CA THR A 31 -4.27 -0.62 -5.72
C THR A 31 -3.53 -0.34 -7.03
N LEU A 32 -2.24 -0.70 -7.13
CA LEU A 32 -1.46 -0.51 -8.35
C LEU A 32 -1.96 -1.38 -9.51
N LYS A 33 -2.19 -2.68 -9.24
CA LYS A 33 -2.70 -3.64 -10.22
C LYS A 33 -4.07 -3.25 -10.76
N ASP A 34 -5.01 -2.94 -9.88
CA ASP A 34 -6.41 -2.70 -10.24
C ASP A 34 -6.63 -1.30 -10.84
N ARG A 35 -5.77 -0.31 -10.54
CA ARG A 35 -5.87 1.05 -11.10
C ARG A 35 -5.13 1.22 -12.42
N PHE A 36 -3.97 0.59 -12.55
CA PHE A 36 -3.08 0.78 -13.69
C PHE A 36 -3.03 -0.44 -14.61
N ASN A 37 -3.81 -1.48 -14.31
CA ASN A 37 -3.92 -2.72 -15.07
C ASN A 37 -2.56 -3.35 -15.39
N LEU A 38 -1.63 -3.28 -14.42
CA LEU A 38 -0.25 -3.73 -14.59
C LEU A 38 -0.16 -5.25 -14.38
N PRO A 39 0.50 -5.99 -15.29
CA PRO A 39 0.84 -7.39 -15.06
C PRO A 39 2.04 -7.46 -14.12
N MET A 40 1.77 -7.42 -12.82
CA MET A 40 2.79 -7.42 -11.77
C MET A 40 2.61 -8.60 -10.83
N GLU A 41 3.71 -9.30 -10.55
CA GLU A 41 3.78 -10.28 -9.46
C GLU A 41 3.59 -9.58 -8.11
N ARG A 42 3.31 -10.38 -7.06
CA ARG A 42 3.14 -9.88 -5.70
C ARG A 42 4.41 -9.18 -5.23
N ILE A 43 4.27 -7.96 -4.69
CA ILE A 43 5.42 -7.14 -4.22
C ILE A 43 5.35 -6.95 -2.71
N THR A 44 6.45 -7.23 -2.01
CA THR A 44 6.60 -7.07 -0.56
C THR A 44 6.85 -5.61 -0.15
N THR A 45 6.63 -5.29 1.13
CA THR A 45 6.97 -3.97 1.69
C THR A 45 8.44 -3.58 1.46
N ARG A 46 9.36 -4.56 1.50
CA ARG A 46 10.80 -4.31 1.30
C ARG A 46 11.11 -3.95 -0.14
N GLU A 47 10.48 -4.62 -1.10
CA GLU A 47 10.64 -4.30 -2.53
C GLU A 47 10.05 -2.92 -2.85
N LEU A 48 8.86 -2.61 -2.34
CA LEU A 48 8.23 -1.29 -2.51
C LEU A 48 9.13 -0.15 -2.02
N LEU A 49 9.90 -0.34 -0.95
CA LEU A 49 10.84 0.66 -0.42
C LEU A 49 11.95 1.02 -1.43
N HIS A 50 12.31 0.10 -2.31
CA HIS A 50 13.35 0.27 -3.32
C HIS A 50 12.80 0.65 -4.69
N MET A 51 11.47 0.78 -4.83
CA MET A 51 10.80 1.16 -6.07
C MET A 51 10.45 2.64 -6.11
N GLY A 52 10.35 3.18 -7.33
CA GLY A 52 9.91 4.56 -7.56
C GLY A 52 10.95 5.61 -7.19
N VAL A 53 10.48 6.82 -6.89
CA VAL A 53 11.30 7.99 -6.59
C VAL A 53 11.10 8.40 -5.14
N ARG A 54 12.20 8.70 -4.44
CA ARG A 54 12.14 9.21 -3.07
C ARG A 54 11.53 10.61 -3.05
N VAL A 55 10.48 10.77 -2.24
CA VAL A 55 9.82 12.06 -2.01
C VAL A 55 10.29 12.62 -0.67
N ASN A 56 10.65 13.90 -0.63
CA ASN A 56 10.96 14.57 0.64
C ASN A 56 9.67 14.75 1.44
N LYS A 57 9.77 14.70 2.77
CA LYS A 57 8.60 14.85 3.66
C LYS A 57 7.77 16.12 3.42
N ARG A 58 8.44 17.22 3.08
CA ARG A 58 7.78 18.52 2.77
C ARG A 58 7.02 18.52 1.43
N ASP A 59 7.31 17.56 0.56
CA ASP A 59 6.77 17.45 -0.78
C ASP A 59 5.74 16.30 -0.89
N LEU A 60 5.32 15.71 0.24
CA LEU A 60 4.36 14.62 0.29
C LEU A 60 2.99 15.06 -0.25
N ARG A 61 2.41 14.21 -1.10
CA ARG A 61 1.10 14.41 -1.72
C ARG A 61 0.23 13.18 -1.54
N PRO A 62 -1.10 13.32 -1.50
CA PRO A 62 -2.02 12.18 -1.46
C PRO A 62 -1.69 11.14 -2.53
N GLY A 63 -1.57 9.89 -2.13
CA GLY A 63 -1.16 8.77 -2.98
C GLY A 63 0.33 8.43 -2.93
N ASP A 64 1.18 9.24 -2.31
CA ASP A 64 2.57 8.85 -2.05
C ASP A 64 2.63 7.69 -1.03
N LEU A 65 3.62 6.82 -1.16
CA LEU A 65 3.84 5.73 -0.20
C LEU A 65 4.65 6.22 1.01
N VAL A 66 4.15 5.92 2.20
CA VAL A 66 4.84 6.17 3.47
C VAL A 66 5.26 4.86 4.10
N PHE A 67 6.50 4.81 4.58
CA PHE A 67 7.09 3.63 5.21
C PHE A 67 7.43 3.93 6.66
N PHE A 68 7.06 3.03 7.55
CA PHE A 68 7.33 3.17 8.99
C PHE A 68 7.51 1.82 9.66
N ARG A 69 8.18 1.82 10.82
CA ARG A 69 8.44 0.60 11.60
C ARG A 69 7.38 0.43 12.69
N THR A 70 6.77 -0.75 12.75
CA THR A 70 5.86 -1.18 13.81
C THR A 70 6.50 -2.30 14.63
N ARG A 71 5.82 -2.79 15.68
CA ARG A 71 6.26 -3.97 16.44
C ARG A 71 6.36 -5.23 15.58
N ALA A 72 5.59 -5.32 14.50
CA ALA A 72 5.55 -6.46 13.58
C ALA A 72 6.55 -6.35 12.42
N GLY A 73 7.30 -5.25 12.30
CA GLY A 73 8.28 -5.03 11.24
C GLY A 73 8.05 -3.74 10.45
N MET A 74 8.49 -3.73 9.20
CA MET A 74 8.28 -2.59 8.30
C MET A 74 6.86 -2.61 7.73
N HIS A 75 6.20 -1.46 7.71
CA HIS A 75 4.84 -1.27 7.21
C HIS A 75 4.83 -0.18 6.14
N VAL A 76 3.85 -0.24 5.24
CA VAL A 76 3.65 0.72 4.16
C VAL A 76 2.18 1.15 4.10
N GLY A 77 1.92 2.39 3.75
CA GLY A 77 0.57 2.89 3.48
C GLY A 77 0.58 4.02 2.45
N PHE A 78 -0.59 4.37 1.94
CA PHE A 78 -0.77 5.58 1.14
C PHE A 78 -0.93 6.79 2.05
N TYR A 79 -0.21 7.86 1.77
CA TYR A 79 -0.44 9.16 2.37
C TYR A 79 -1.79 9.69 1.88
N ASP A 80 -2.61 10.17 2.80
CA ASP A 80 -3.86 10.87 2.50
C ASP A 80 -3.93 12.13 3.37
N THR A 81 -4.45 13.21 2.79
CA THR A 81 -4.67 14.51 3.46
C THR A 81 -6.10 14.65 4.00
N ARG A 82 -7.00 13.71 3.68
CA ARG A 82 -8.38 13.71 4.17
C ARG A 82 -8.64 12.44 4.98
N SER A 83 -8.48 12.54 6.30
CA SER A 83 -9.00 11.54 7.25
C SER A 83 -10.40 11.92 7.72
#